data_AF-A0A507FH68-F1
#
_entry.id   AF-A0A507FH68-F1
#
_cell.length_a   1.000
_cell.length_b   1.000
_cell.length_c   1.000
_cell.angle_alpha   90.00
_cell.angle_beta   90.00
_cell.angle_gamma   90.00
#
_symmetry.space_group_name_H-M   'P 1'
#
loop_
_entity.id
_entity.type
_entity.pdbx_description
1 polymer ?
#
loop_
_entity_poly.entity_id
_entity_poly.type
_entity_poly.pdbx_seq_one_letter_code
_entity_poly.pdbx_strand_id
1 'polypeptide(L)'
;MVSTRSKRAAEGEEKEGTAAASEVTAQTTDTGKRKKARTSTALSEPVETTTLNHEAVPATTSDSASLNQSLSNESGDANASGTENGAQPTNLTTMDEEEMALYDRQIRLWGMEAQTRMRTASVLVIGVCGLSAEICKNIVLAGVGNVTVLDNQPVSVKDLGANFFLTEADIGANRAEASAPRIRNLNPRVNLTTVNKDIHTIENAFYSRFDLVLVSSKISLATLTHINSVCRDAGIKFVSCAVFGTHGYMFSDLLKYDYVEERNATSDGVTTTLRTKKSQDFASLETACTTRFNSMRPKFLKRVPPLYFALQLMWRFEKKEGRLPSAATFKEDAEKMCSMRDEYITSTGGDVKTLNALLTPAAISALAREASLELSPVCAIVGGIVSQEVLNIVSAKEVDVYNFFCFGDSVGGVIKAFGESPDTAVSGAVGSSSSAPTSSASVAAITGKVDESVVLD
;
A
#
# COMPACT_ATOMS: atom_id res chain seq x y z
N MET A 1 8.70 18.55 75.57
CA MET A 1 7.56 18.95 76.43
C MET A 1 6.30 18.22 75.95
N VAL A 2 5.43 17.82 76.89
CA VAL A 2 3.94 17.90 76.87
C VAL A 2 3.18 17.68 75.53
N SER A 3 2.13 16.85 75.39
CA SER A 3 1.54 15.80 76.26
C SER A 3 0.35 15.07 75.59
N THR A 4 0.19 13.74 75.77
CA THR A 4 -1.07 12.93 75.71
C THR A 4 -1.92 12.93 74.40
N ARG A 5 -2.89 12.03 74.10
CA ARG A 5 -3.59 10.85 74.71
C ARG A 5 -4.13 10.03 73.48
N SER A 6 -4.11 8.71 73.31
CA SER A 6 -4.34 7.50 74.15
C SER A 6 -5.81 7.05 74.34
N LYS A 7 -6.23 6.04 73.53
CA LYS A 7 -7.20 4.89 73.73
C LYS A 7 -7.58 4.31 72.33
N ARG A 8 -7.66 3.00 72.01
CA ARG A 8 -8.25 1.77 72.62
C ARG A 8 -9.80 1.75 72.68
N ALA A 9 -10.54 0.67 72.40
CA ALA A 9 -10.27 -0.67 71.81
C ALA A 9 -11.63 -1.41 71.57
N ALA A 10 -11.61 -2.74 71.34
CA ALA A 10 -12.72 -3.68 71.02
C ALA A 10 -13.24 -3.60 69.56
N GLU A 11 -13.50 -4.70 68.81
CA GLU A 11 -13.94 -6.09 69.08
C GLU A 11 -15.46 -6.27 69.26
N GLY A 12 -16.02 -7.26 68.54
CA GLY A 12 -17.44 -7.60 68.49
C GLY A 12 -17.74 -8.52 67.29
N GLU A 13 -18.23 -9.73 67.57
CA GLU A 13 -18.38 -10.83 66.59
C GLU A 13 -19.80 -10.98 66.03
N GLU A 14 -19.94 -11.81 64.99
CA GLU A 14 -21.11 -12.62 64.57
C GLU A 14 -22.55 -12.03 64.59
N LYS A 15 -23.28 -12.20 63.48
CA LYS A 15 -24.15 -13.39 63.33
C LYS A 15 -24.68 -13.66 61.92
N GLU A 16 -25.04 -14.92 61.70
CA GLU A 16 -25.71 -15.45 60.50
C GLU A 16 -27.19 -15.04 60.43
N GLY A 17 -27.77 -15.14 59.22
CA GLY A 17 -29.21 -15.01 58.97
C GLY A 17 -29.61 -15.64 57.64
N THR A 18 -30.23 -16.82 57.70
CA THR A 18 -30.50 -17.71 56.54
C THR A 18 -31.95 -17.61 56.04
N ALA A 19 -32.24 -18.25 54.89
CA ALA A 19 -33.57 -18.56 54.34
C ALA A 19 -34.36 -17.39 53.69
N ALA A 20 -35.23 -17.59 52.69
CA ALA A 20 -35.54 -18.78 51.88
C ALA A 20 -36.11 -18.39 50.48
N ALA A 21 -36.32 -19.39 49.61
CA ALA A 21 -36.77 -19.24 48.22
C ALA A 21 -38.29 -19.04 48.04
N SER A 22 -38.70 -18.67 46.83
CA SER A 22 -40.03 -18.95 46.26
C SER A 22 -40.01 -18.83 44.74
N GLU A 23 -40.38 -19.91 44.02
CA GLU A 23 -40.76 -19.87 42.60
C GLU A 23 -42.27 -19.62 42.48
N VAL A 24 -42.72 -18.97 41.39
CA VAL A 24 -44.11 -19.07 40.92
C VAL A 24 -44.13 -19.09 39.38
N THR A 25 -44.84 -20.05 38.80
CA THR A 25 -45.13 -20.16 37.36
C THR A 25 -46.63 -19.92 37.12
N ALA A 26 -47.03 -19.21 36.06
CA ALA A 26 -48.44 -19.09 35.66
C ALA A 26 -48.61 -18.73 34.16
N GLN A 27 -49.83 -18.98 33.64
CA GLN A 27 -50.27 -18.76 32.24
C GLN A 27 -51.76 -18.32 32.24
N THR A 28 -52.39 -17.84 31.15
CA THR A 28 -51.92 -17.74 29.75
C THR A 28 -51.89 -16.28 29.25
N THR A 29 -52.70 -15.67 28.36
CA THR A 29 -53.92 -16.05 27.59
C THR A 29 -53.94 -15.38 26.21
N ASP A 30 -54.48 -16.09 25.22
CA ASP A 30 -54.72 -15.64 23.84
C ASP A 30 -55.77 -14.50 23.72
N THR A 31 -55.57 -13.61 22.75
CA THR A 31 -56.66 -13.02 21.93
C THR A 31 -56.15 -12.65 20.52
N GLY A 32 -56.22 -13.60 19.58
CA GLY A 32 -55.72 -13.40 18.21
C GLY A 32 -56.62 -12.58 17.27
N LYS A 33 -56.06 -12.17 16.12
CA LYS A 33 -56.82 -11.68 14.94
C LYS A 33 -56.13 -12.05 13.63
N ARG A 34 -56.63 -13.11 12.96
CA ARG A 34 -56.23 -13.51 11.61
C ARG A 34 -56.59 -12.43 10.57
N LYS A 35 -55.73 -12.23 9.55
CA LYS A 35 -56.17 -11.75 8.22
C LYS A 35 -55.34 -12.34 7.06
N LYS A 36 -55.96 -13.31 6.37
CA LYS A 36 -55.75 -13.79 4.99
C LYS A 36 -54.34 -13.76 4.38
N ALA A 37 -53.80 -14.95 4.12
CA ALA A 37 -52.84 -15.16 3.03
C ALA A 37 -53.50 -14.90 1.65
N ARG A 38 -52.67 -14.67 0.62
CA ARG A 38 -53.09 -14.70 -0.79
C ARG A 38 -52.02 -15.39 -1.62
N THR A 39 -52.38 -16.49 -2.26
CA THR A 39 -51.56 -17.20 -3.25
C THR A 39 -51.62 -16.50 -4.61
N SER A 40 -50.56 -16.66 -5.40
CA SER A 40 -50.58 -16.45 -6.85
C SER A 40 -49.74 -17.52 -7.52
N THR A 41 -50.28 -18.15 -8.55
CA THR A 41 -49.73 -19.33 -9.22
C THR A 41 -48.59 -18.96 -10.18
N ALA A 42 -47.75 -19.93 -10.52
CA ALA A 42 -46.74 -19.80 -11.56
C ALA A 42 -47.33 -19.54 -12.95
N LEU A 43 -46.52 -18.90 -13.81
CA LEU A 43 -46.57 -18.99 -15.26
C LEU A 43 -45.14 -19.18 -15.76
N SER A 44 -44.97 -20.05 -16.74
CA SER A 44 -43.69 -20.48 -17.29
C SER A 44 -43.82 -20.62 -18.80
N GLU A 45 -42.82 -20.15 -19.57
CA GLU A 45 -42.41 -20.60 -20.91
C GLU A 45 -41.61 -19.49 -21.62
N PRO A 46 -40.81 -19.79 -22.66
CA PRO A 46 -40.13 -21.06 -22.95
C PRO A 46 -38.59 -20.88 -23.10
N VAL A 47 -37.87 -21.97 -23.35
CA VAL A 47 -36.46 -21.96 -23.76
C VAL A 47 -36.39 -22.25 -25.26
N GLU A 48 -35.75 -21.38 -26.05
CA GLU A 48 -35.30 -21.73 -27.40
C GLU A 48 -33.85 -22.23 -27.37
N THR A 49 -33.61 -23.37 -28.02
CA THR A 49 -32.30 -24.05 -28.04
C THR A 49 -31.81 -24.15 -29.48
N THR A 50 -30.93 -23.24 -29.89
CA THR A 50 -30.32 -23.26 -31.23
C THR A 50 -29.09 -24.15 -31.25
N THR A 51 -29.25 -25.40 -31.65
CA THR A 51 -28.14 -26.33 -31.89
C THR A 51 -27.39 -26.00 -33.17
N LEU A 52 -26.06 -25.87 -33.10
CA LEU A 52 -25.17 -26.03 -34.25
C LEU A 52 -24.11 -27.09 -33.91
N ASN A 53 -23.79 -27.93 -34.90
CA ASN A 53 -22.97 -29.13 -34.72
C ASN A 53 -21.47 -28.85 -34.95
N HIS A 54 -20.65 -29.69 -34.31
CA HIS A 54 -19.32 -30.16 -34.72
C HIS A 54 -18.43 -29.25 -35.59
N GLU A 55 -17.21 -29.00 -35.09
CA GLU A 55 -16.09 -29.82 -35.55
C GLU A 55 -15.03 -29.99 -34.44
N ALA A 56 -14.18 -31.03 -34.55
CA ALA A 56 -13.16 -31.35 -33.58
C ALA A 56 -11.91 -31.93 -34.27
N VAL A 57 -10.77 -31.24 -34.11
CA VAL A 57 -9.45 -31.61 -34.62
C VAL A 57 -8.37 -31.11 -33.63
N PRO A 58 -7.14 -31.66 -33.64
CA PRO A 58 -6.67 -32.35 -32.44
C PRO A 58 -5.48 -31.69 -31.74
N ALA A 59 -5.13 -32.22 -30.56
CA ALA A 59 -3.87 -31.89 -29.88
C ALA A 59 -2.66 -32.41 -30.68
N THR A 60 -1.64 -31.56 -30.83
CA THR A 60 -0.32 -31.95 -31.35
C THR A 60 0.76 -31.72 -30.29
N THR A 61 1.36 -32.80 -29.82
CA THR A 61 2.57 -32.78 -28.97
C THR A 61 3.82 -32.56 -29.83
N SER A 62 4.75 -31.74 -29.36
CA SER A 62 6.12 -31.72 -29.88
C SER A 62 7.11 -31.28 -28.80
N ASP A 63 7.87 -32.23 -28.27
CA ASP A 63 9.15 -31.92 -27.63
C ASP A 63 10.12 -31.33 -28.66
N SER A 64 11.00 -30.44 -28.23
CA SER A 64 12.44 -30.61 -28.44
C SER A 64 13.23 -29.56 -27.65
N ALA A 65 14.46 -29.92 -27.30
CA ALA A 65 15.33 -29.11 -26.44
C ALA A 65 16.55 -28.58 -27.23
N SER A 66 17.28 -27.68 -26.57
CA SER A 66 18.69 -27.34 -26.82
C SER A 66 19.09 -26.79 -28.20
N LEU A 67 19.60 -25.56 -28.20
CA LEU A 67 20.61 -25.11 -29.16
C LEU A 67 21.60 -24.16 -28.47
N ASN A 68 22.57 -24.76 -27.78
CA ASN A 68 23.75 -24.10 -27.25
C ASN A 68 24.94 -24.51 -28.12
N GLN A 69 25.52 -23.61 -28.91
CA GLN A 69 26.81 -23.88 -29.55
C GLN A 69 27.69 -22.63 -29.69
N SER A 70 28.83 -22.71 -29.02
CA SER A 70 30.13 -22.08 -29.29
C SER A 70 30.24 -21.03 -30.41
N LEU A 71 30.71 -19.84 -30.04
CA LEU A 71 31.58 -19.03 -30.88
C LEU A 71 33.03 -19.22 -30.43
N SER A 72 33.90 -19.61 -31.34
CA SER A 72 35.35 -19.71 -31.15
C SER A 72 36.05 -18.53 -31.84
N ASN A 73 37.03 -17.91 -31.16
CA ASN A 73 37.90 -16.91 -31.79
C ASN A 73 38.77 -17.55 -32.87
N GLU A 74 38.83 -16.92 -34.05
CA GLU A 74 40.02 -16.93 -34.90
C GLU A 74 40.37 -15.49 -35.31
N SER A 75 41.66 -15.24 -35.54
CA SER A 75 42.24 -13.91 -35.73
C SER A 75 42.94 -13.81 -37.08
N GLY A 76 42.70 -12.74 -37.84
CA GLY A 76 43.41 -12.48 -39.10
C GLY A 76 43.37 -11.00 -39.50
N ASP A 77 44.55 -10.40 -39.64
CA ASP A 77 44.73 -9.05 -40.19
C ASP A 77 44.62 -9.03 -41.72
N ALA A 78 43.87 -8.07 -42.27
CA ALA A 78 44.04 -7.58 -43.63
C ALA A 78 43.52 -6.14 -43.76
N ASN A 79 44.32 -5.25 -44.33
CA ASN A 79 44.01 -3.82 -44.49
C ASN A 79 43.55 -3.50 -45.93
N ALA A 80 42.39 -2.88 -46.10
CA ALA A 80 41.93 -2.33 -47.37
C ALA A 80 41.00 -1.11 -47.17
N SER A 81 41.23 -0.05 -47.94
CA SER A 81 40.44 1.19 -47.89
C SER A 81 39.18 1.14 -48.76
N GLY A 82 38.02 1.51 -48.21
CA GLY A 82 36.75 1.59 -48.94
C GLY A 82 35.77 2.60 -48.33
N THR A 83 35.16 3.41 -49.19
CA THR A 83 34.24 4.52 -48.90
C THR A 83 33.05 4.21 -47.99
N GLU A 84 32.67 5.26 -47.26
CA GLU A 84 31.42 5.52 -46.54
C GLU A 84 30.18 4.69 -46.95
N ASN A 85 29.54 4.09 -45.95
CA ASN A 85 28.10 4.28 -45.71
C ASN A 85 27.78 4.01 -44.23
N GLY A 86 27.44 5.06 -43.49
CA GLY A 86 27.21 5.00 -42.04
C GLY A 86 25.85 4.42 -41.69
N ALA A 87 25.76 3.10 -41.51
CA ALA A 87 24.61 2.47 -40.87
C ALA A 87 24.57 2.84 -39.38
N GLN A 88 23.90 3.95 -39.05
CA GLN A 88 23.66 4.34 -37.66
C GLN A 88 22.85 3.24 -36.95
N PRO A 89 23.16 2.93 -35.67
CA PRO A 89 22.30 2.05 -34.87
C PRO A 89 20.91 2.68 -34.75
N THR A 90 19.87 1.85 -34.85
CA THR A 90 18.48 2.32 -34.90
C THR A 90 18.10 3.13 -33.65
N ASN A 91 17.49 4.28 -33.91
CA ASN A 91 17.23 5.36 -32.96
C ASN A 91 16.34 4.92 -31.76
N LEU A 92 16.95 4.75 -30.59
CA LEU A 92 16.28 4.52 -29.30
C LEU A 92 15.89 5.82 -28.56
N THR A 93 16.22 6.99 -29.13
CA THR A 93 16.37 8.27 -28.41
C THR A 93 15.31 9.32 -28.70
N THR A 94 14.49 9.18 -29.75
CA THR A 94 13.32 10.04 -29.97
C THR A 94 12.03 9.33 -29.57
N MET A 95 11.13 10.03 -28.90
CA MET A 95 9.74 9.60 -28.75
C MET A 95 9.00 9.85 -30.08
N ASP A 96 8.07 8.97 -30.44
CA ASP A 96 7.28 9.13 -31.67
C ASP A 96 6.18 10.20 -31.49
N GLU A 97 5.60 10.70 -32.59
CA GLU A 97 4.60 11.78 -32.53
C GLU A 97 3.30 11.35 -31.82
N GLU A 98 2.91 10.08 -31.89
CA GLU A 98 1.77 9.55 -31.15
C GLU A 98 2.08 9.45 -29.65
N GLU A 99 3.29 9.02 -29.30
CA GLU A 99 3.78 8.91 -27.93
C GLU A 99 3.85 10.29 -27.27
N MET A 100 4.33 11.29 -28.01
CA MET A 100 4.34 12.69 -27.58
C MET A 100 2.92 13.26 -27.44
N ALA A 101 1.99 12.92 -28.35
CA ALA A 101 0.59 13.33 -28.25
C ALA A 101 -0.15 12.65 -27.08
N LEU A 102 0.10 11.35 -26.84
CA LEU A 102 -0.46 10.56 -25.74
C LEU A 102 -0.04 11.13 -24.38
N TYR A 103 1.25 11.47 -24.24
CA TYR A 103 1.79 12.00 -22.99
C TYR A 103 1.80 13.52 -22.90
N ASP A 104 1.32 14.30 -23.87
CA ASP A 104 1.37 15.77 -23.92
C ASP A 104 0.99 16.43 -22.57
N ARG A 105 -0.12 16.00 -21.95
CA ARG A 105 -0.57 16.51 -20.64
C ARG A 105 0.40 16.20 -19.49
N GLN A 106 1.09 15.06 -19.57
CA GLN A 106 2.11 14.63 -18.61
C GLN A 106 3.42 15.40 -18.89
N ILE A 107 3.88 15.47 -20.14
CA ILE A 107 5.08 16.21 -20.56
C ILE A 107 5.00 17.69 -20.12
N ARG A 108 3.83 18.33 -20.20
CA ARG A 108 3.60 19.71 -19.72
C ARG A 108 3.73 19.92 -18.21
N LEU A 109 3.41 18.90 -17.40
CA LEU A 109 3.44 18.97 -15.93
C LEU A 109 4.78 18.47 -15.36
N TRP A 110 5.41 17.49 -16.02
CA TRP A 110 6.58 16.78 -15.51
C TRP A 110 7.88 17.23 -16.20
N GLY A 111 7.80 17.72 -17.44
CA GLY A 111 8.94 18.06 -18.29
C GLY A 111 9.44 16.88 -19.12
N MET A 112 10.00 17.16 -20.31
CA MET A 112 10.37 16.12 -21.28
C MET A 112 11.38 15.12 -20.72
N GLU A 113 12.42 15.61 -20.04
CA GLU A 113 13.46 14.77 -19.42
C GLU A 113 12.90 13.78 -18.39
N ALA A 114 11.85 14.18 -17.64
CA ALA A 114 11.21 13.34 -16.65
C ALA A 114 10.48 12.17 -17.33
N GLN A 115 9.72 12.45 -18.39
CA GLN A 115 9.06 11.43 -19.20
C GLN A 115 10.08 10.46 -19.83
N THR A 116 11.21 10.98 -20.34
CA THR A 116 12.29 10.14 -20.88
C THR A 116 12.87 9.19 -19.84
N ARG A 117 13.11 9.66 -18.60
CA ARG A 117 13.57 8.81 -17.49
C ARG A 117 12.55 7.74 -17.12
N MET A 118 11.26 8.09 -17.03
CA MET A 118 10.18 7.11 -16.78
C MET A 118 10.10 6.06 -17.90
N ARG A 119 10.23 6.46 -19.17
CA ARG A 119 10.23 5.54 -20.33
C ARG A 119 11.41 4.55 -20.33
N THR A 120 12.51 4.86 -19.67
CA THR A 120 13.65 3.94 -19.50
C THR A 120 13.61 3.11 -18.22
N ALA A 121 12.79 3.49 -17.24
CA ALA A 121 12.82 2.90 -15.90
C ALA A 121 12.33 1.44 -15.85
N SER A 122 12.77 0.73 -14.82
CA SER A 122 12.45 -0.66 -14.52
C SER A 122 11.90 -0.80 -13.10
N VAL A 123 10.62 -1.14 -12.96
CA VAL A 123 9.95 -1.25 -11.65
C VAL A 123 9.50 -2.70 -11.40
N LEU A 124 9.86 -3.24 -10.24
CA LEU A 124 9.36 -4.52 -9.73
C LEU A 124 8.20 -4.26 -8.76
N VAL A 125 7.02 -4.80 -9.06
CA VAL A 125 5.84 -4.77 -8.19
C VAL A 125 5.62 -6.17 -7.61
N ILE A 126 5.70 -6.30 -6.29
CA ILE A 126 5.57 -7.57 -5.57
C ILE A 126 4.21 -7.62 -4.86
N GLY A 127 3.41 -8.62 -5.22
CA GLY A 127 2.08 -8.87 -4.67
C GLY A 127 0.96 -8.24 -5.49
N VAL A 128 -0.02 -9.06 -5.88
CA VAL A 128 -1.20 -8.70 -6.66
C VAL A 128 -2.44 -8.68 -5.75
N CYS A 129 -2.97 -7.48 -5.56
CA CYS A 129 -4.03 -7.14 -4.62
C CYS A 129 -4.82 -5.92 -5.15
N GLY A 130 -5.81 -5.42 -4.40
CA GLY A 130 -6.55 -4.22 -4.81
C GLY A 130 -5.69 -2.97 -4.85
N LEU A 131 -4.75 -2.84 -3.90
CA LEU A 131 -3.81 -1.73 -3.86
C LEU A 131 -2.85 -1.74 -5.06
N SER A 132 -2.30 -2.90 -5.43
CA SER A 132 -1.36 -2.97 -6.55
C SER A 132 -2.05 -2.95 -7.92
N ALA A 133 -3.34 -3.29 -8.01
CA ALA A 133 -4.13 -3.01 -9.20
C ALA A 133 -4.17 -1.50 -9.49
N GLU A 134 -4.48 -0.69 -8.47
CA GLU A 134 -4.46 0.78 -8.58
C GLU A 134 -3.07 1.32 -8.94
N ILE A 135 -2.00 0.78 -8.34
CA ILE A 135 -0.63 1.24 -8.61
C ILE A 135 -0.19 0.86 -10.03
N CYS A 136 -0.33 -0.41 -10.42
CA CYS A 136 -0.03 -0.87 -11.79
C CYS A 136 -0.81 -0.06 -12.82
N LYS A 137 -2.10 0.22 -12.59
CA LYS A 137 -2.92 1.05 -13.47
C LYS A 137 -2.30 2.45 -13.68
N ASN A 138 -1.93 3.13 -12.60
CA ASN A 138 -1.38 4.48 -12.69
C ASN A 138 0.01 4.51 -13.36
N ILE A 139 0.94 3.62 -12.98
CA ILE A 139 2.32 3.66 -13.49
C ILE A 139 2.42 3.20 -14.96
N VAL A 140 1.53 2.31 -15.39
CA VAL A 140 1.44 1.87 -16.80
C VAL A 140 0.81 2.96 -17.67
N LEU A 141 -0.22 3.65 -17.19
CA LEU A 141 -0.79 4.84 -17.88
C LEU A 141 0.17 6.05 -17.91
N ALA A 142 1.12 6.13 -16.97
CA ALA A 142 2.19 7.13 -16.98
C ALA A 142 3.37 6.80 -17.90
N GLY A 143 3.42 5.57 -18.45
CA GLY A 143 4.47 5.16 -19.39
C GLY A 143 5.81 4.78 -18.73
N VAL A 144 5.78 4.18 -17.53
CA VAL A 144 6.98 3.53 -16.95
C VAL A 144 7.40 2.39 -17.88
N GLY A 145 8.63 2.45 -18.40
CA GLY A 145 9.09 1.63 -19.52
C GLY A 145 8.97 0.12 -19.31
N ASN A 146 9.42 -0.38 -18.16
CA ASN A 146 9.39 -1.80 -17.82
C ASN A 146 8.72 -2.00 -16.47
N VAL A 147 7.72 -2.87 -16.42
CA VAL A 147 7.01 -3.26 -15.20
C VAL A 147 7.06 -4.77 -15.07
N THR A 148 7.64 -5.27 -13.98
CA THR A 148 7.61 -6.71 -13.65
C THR A 148 6.68 -6.93 -12.46
N VAL A 149 5.69 -7.81 -12.61
CA VAL A 149 4.73 -8.15 -11.55
C VAL A 149 5.05 -9.55 -11.01
N LEU A 150 5.31 -9.66 -9.71
CA LEU A 150 5.72 -10.88 -9.03
C LEU A 150 4.67 -11.29 -7.98
N ASP A 151 4.05 -12.45 -8.17
CA ASP A 151 3.12 -13.08 -7.23
C ASP A 151 3.03 -14.58 -7.55
N ASN A 152 2.93 -15.45 -6.53
CA ASN A 152 2.79 -16.90 -6.67
C ASN A 152 1.43 -17.46 -6.22
N GLN A 153 0.55 -16.62 -5.71
CA GLN A 153 -0.73 -17.02 -5.16
C GLN A 153 -1.78 -17.20 -6.28
N PRO A 154 -2.73 -18.13 -6.11
CA PRO A 154 -3.89 -18.22 -6.97
C PRO A 154 -4.87 -17.06 -6.72
N VAL A 155 -5.64 -16.72 -7.75
CA VAL A 155 -6.81 -15.83 -7.63
C VAL A 155 -7.88 -16.52 -6.79
N SER A 156 -8.40 -15.79 -5.80
CA SER A 156 -9.52 -16.21 -4.95
C SER A 156 -10.68 -15.21 -5.05
N VAL A 157 -11.87 -15.63 -4.61
CA VAL A 157 -13.07 -14.79 -4.55
C VAL A 157 -12.85 -13.48 -3.78
N LYS A 158 -11.91 -13.45 -2.81
CA LYS A 158 -11.60 -12.25 -2.02
C LYS A 158 -10.93 -11.16 -2.86
N ASP A 159 -10.12 -11.53 -3.85
CA ASP A 159 -9.30 -10.59 -4.61
C ASP A 159 -10.15 -9.77 -5.59
N LEU A 160 -11.24 -10.37 -6.09
CA LEU A 160 -12.23 -9.75 -6.97
C LEU A 160 -12.94 -8.53 -6.34
N GLY A 161 -12.95 -8.42 -5.01
CA GLY A 161 -13.61 -7.31 -4.31
C GLY A 161 -12.90 -5.97 -4.39
N ALA A 162 -11.63 -5.94 -4.81
CA ALA A 162 -10.84 -4.71 -4.94
C ALA A 162 -9.89 -4.68 -6.15
N ASN A 163 -9.53 -5.83 -6.73
CA ASN A 163 -8.67 -5.90 -7.91
C ASN A 163 -9.50 -6.00 -9.21
N PHE A 164 -9.68 -4.87 -9.88
CA PHE A 164 -10.41 -4.75 -11.16
C PHE A 164 -9.69 -5.36 -12.37
N PHE A 165 -8.46 -5.89 -12.22
CA PHE A 165 -7.80 -6.69 -13.26
C PHE A 165 -8.17 -8.18 -13.21
N LEU A 166 -9.01 -8.61 -12.27
CA LEU A 166 -9.44 -10.00 -12.08
C LEU A 166 -10.95 -10.16 -12.22
N THR A 167 -11.40 -11.34 -12.64
CA THR A 167 -12.80 -11.73 -12.81
C THR A 167 -13.05 -13.14 -12.29
N GLU A 168 -14.31 -13.56 -12.16
CA GLU A 168 -14.66 -14.90 -11.68
C GLU A 168 -14.08 -16.04 -12.54
N ALA A 169 -13.89 -15.80 -13.83
CA ALA A 169 -13.25 -16.74 -14.75
C ALA A 169 -11.73 -16.93 -14.50
N ASP A 170 -11.10 -16.02 -13.76
CA ASP A 170 -9.67 -16.07 -13.43
C ASP A 170 -9.39 -16.87 -12.14
N ILE A 171 -10.42 -17.30 -11.39
CA ILE A 171 -10.26 -18.00 -10.10
C ILE A 171 -9.43 -19.28 -10.25
N GLY A 172 -8.42 -19.43 -9.40
CA GLY A 172 -7.47 -20.55 -9.41
C GLY A 172 -6.24 -20.35 -10.32
N ALA A 173 -6.27 -19.43 -11.29
CA ALA A 173 -5.08 -19.04 -12.04
C ALA A 173 -4.12 -18.21 -11.17
N ASN A 174 -2.86 -18.07 -11.57
CA ASN A 174 -1.91 -17.18 -10.88
C ASN A 174 -2.35 -15.71 -11.03
N ARG A 175 -2.28 -14.93 -9.94
CA ARG A 175 -2.77 -13.54 -9.91
C ARG A 175 -2.03 -12.59 -10.86
N ALA A 176 -0.71 -12.71 -10.98
CA ALA A 176 0.09 -11.86 -11.86
C ALA A 176 -0.19 -12.18 -13.32
N GLU A 177 -0.20 -13.46 -13.68
CA GLU A 177 -0.53 -13.95 -15.02
C GLU A 177 -1.96 -13.55 -15.43
N ALA A 178 -2.95 -13.73 -14.54
CA ALA A 178 -4.35 -13.38 -14.81
C ALA A 178 -4.59 -11.86 -14.92
N SER A 179 -3.84 -11.04 -14.16
CA SER A 179 -3.95 -9.57 -14.25
C SER A 179 -3.28 -9.02 -15.53
N ALA A 180 -2.25 -9.70 -16.05
CA ALA A 180 -1.38 -9.16 -17.07
C ALA A 180 -2.05 -8.77 -18.42
N PRO A 181 -3.06 -9.50 -18.95
CA PRO A 181 -3.78 -9.05 -20.14
C PRO A 181 -4.45 -7.69 -19.92
N ARG A 182 -5.11 -7.50 -18.77
CA ARG A 182 -5.85 -6.26 -18.46
C ARG A 182 -4.92 -5.10 -18.11
N ILE A 183 -3.77 -5.37 -17.47
CA ILE A 183 -2.70 -4.37 -17.27
C ILE A 183 -2.11 -3.94 -18.63
N ARG A 184 -1.72 -4.89 -19.49
CA ARG A 184 -1.08 -4.59 -20.79
C ARG A 184 -2.00 -3.79 -21.73
N ASN A 185 -3.31 -4.03 -21.66
CA ASN A 185 -4.31 -3.27 -22.42
C ASN A 185 -4.40 -1.77 -22.03
N LEU A 186 -3.88 -1.35 -20.86
CA LEU A 186 -3.84 0.07 -20.50
C LEU A 186 -2.81 0.86 -21.31
N ASN A 187 -1.67 0.25 -21.64
CA ASN A 187 -0.62 0.88 -22.42
C ASN A 187 0.29 -0.16 -23.09
N PRO A 188 0.04 -0.51 -24.36
CA PRO A 188 0.87 -1.47 -25.11
C PRO A 188 2.33 -1.05 -25.33
N ARG A 189 2.70 0.23 -25.08
CA ARG A 189 4.09 0.71 -25.12
C ARG A 189 4.91 0.32 -23.87
N VAL A 190 4.28 -0.21 -22.81
CA VAL A 190 4.96 -0.66 -21.59
C VAL A 190 5.34 -2.14 -21.65
N ASN A 191 6.61 -2.45 -21.37
CA ASN A 191 7.12 -3.81 -21.28
C ASN A 191 6.67 -4.47 -19.97
N LEU A 192 5.52 -5.14 -20.01
CA LEU A 192 4.95 -5.88 -18.87
C LEU A 192 5.42 -7.34 -18.85
N THR A 193 6.16 -7.72 -17.79
CA THR A 193 6.61 -9.09 -17.48
C THR A 193 5.92 -9.61 -16.21
N THR A 194 5.66 -10.93 -16.14
CA THR A 194 5.13 -11.60 -14.94
C THR A 194 6.09 -12.65 -14.40
N VAL A 195 6.20 -12.77 -13.08
CA VAL A 195 7.05 -13.75 -12.39
C VAL A 195 6.23 -14.54 -11.37
N ASN A 196 5.85 -15.74 -11.75
CA ASN A 196 5.18 -16.72 -10.90
C ASN A 196 6.22 -17.53 -10.11
N LYS A 197 6.73 -16.94 -9.03
CA LYS A 197 7.69 -17.53 -8.09
C LYS A 197 7.42 -17.05 -6.68
N ASP A 198 7.68 -17.91 -5.70
CA ASP A 198 7.63 -17.50 -4.29
C ASP A 198 8.72 -16.47 -4.00
N ILE A 199 8.37 -15.40 -3.30
CA ILE A 199 9.25 -14.29 -2.92
C ILE A 199 10.50 -14.78 -2.14
N HIS A 200 10.37 -15.86 -1.37
CA HIS A 200 11.45 -16.50 -0.61
C HIS A 200 12.39 -17.36 -1.48
N THR A 201 12.07 -17.56 -2.76
CA THR A 201 12.89 -18.30 -3.74
C THR A 201 13.58 -17.39 -4.76
N ILE A 202 13.52 -16.08 -4.56
CA ILE A 202 14.14 -15.08 -5.43
C ILE A 202 15.59 -14.84 -5.00
N GLU A 203 16.52 -15.06 -5.92
CA GLU A 203 17.95 -14.77 -5.71
C GLU A 203 18.19 -13.26 -5.58
N ASN A 204 19.09 -12.85 -4.67
CA ASN A 204 19.39 -11.43 -4.43
C ASN A 204 19.76 -10.64 -5.70
N ALA A 205 20.45 -11.28 -6.66
CA ALA A 205 20.85 -10.69 -7.93
C ALA A 205 19.67 -10.34 -8.87
N PHE A 206 18.46 -10.86 -8.61
CA PHE A 206 17.26 -10.50 -9.36
C PHE A 206 16.87 -9.02 -9.11
N TYR A 207 16.98 -8.54 -7.87
CA TYR A 207 16.57 -7.19 -7.48
C TYR A 207 17.44 -6.10 -8.11
N SER A 208 18.71 -6.40 -8.43
CA SER A 208 19.67 -5.51 -9.09
C SER A 208 19.31 -5.10 -10.53
N ARG A 209 18.14 -5.53 -11.05
CA ARG A 209 17.65 -5.28 -12.41
C ARG A 209 16.57 -4.19 -12.50
N PHE A 210 16.27 -3.53 -11.39
CA PHE A 210 15.17 -2.57 -11.23
C PHE A 210 15.69 -1.26 -10.64
N ASP A 211 15.14 -0.12 -11.05
CA ASP A 211 15.43 1.19 -10.44
C ASP A 211 14.75 1.36 -9.07
N LEU A 212 13.66 0.59 -8.87
CA LEU A 212 12.77 0.61 -7.72
C LEU A 212 12.09 -0.76 -7.53
N VAL A 213 12.12 -1.25 -6.30
CA VAL A 213 11.37 -2.42 -5.83
C VAL A 213 10.21 -1.95 -4.95
N LEU A 214 8.99 -2.30 -5.33
CA LEU A 214 7.74 -1.98 -4.64
C LEU A 214 7.13 -3.26 -4.07
N VAL A 215 6.96 -3.35 -2.75
CA VAL A 215 6.18 -4.42 -2.11
C VAL A 215 4.80 -3.88 -1.73
N SER A 216 3.76 -4.40 -2.38
CA SER A 216 2.36 -3.95 -2.22
C SER A 216 1.46 -4.99 -1.53
N SER A 217 2.01 -6.11 -1.09
CA SER A 217 1.32 -7.19 -0.38
C SER A 217 1.55 -7.18 1.13
N LYS A 218 0.61 -7.79 1.84
CA LYS A 218 0.64 -8.01 3.29
C LYS A 218 1.57 -9.18 3.62
N ILE A 219 2.88 -8.90 3.70
CA ILE A 219 3.91 -9.88 4.06
C ILE A 219 4.66 -9.48 5.34
N SER A 220 5.29 -10.47 5.96
CA SER A 220 5.96 -10.30 7.25
C SER A 220 7.04 -9.22 7.24
N LEU A 221 7.19 -8.51 8.37
CA LEU A 221 8.25 -7.52 8.55
C LEU A 221 9.65 -8.10 8.28
N ALA A 222 9.90 -9.36 8.61
CA ALA A 222 11.19 -10.00 8.35
C ALA A 222 11.46 -10.17 6.84
N THR A 223 10.42 -10.42 6.04
CA THR A 223 10.52 -10.45 4.57
C THR A 223 10.76 -9.03 4.03
N LEU A 224 10.03 -8.03 4.54
CA LEU A 224 10.20 -6.63 4.13
C LEU A 224 11.61 -6.09 4.45
N THR A 225 12.13 -6.33 5.67
CA THR A 225 13.48 -5.87 6.04
C THR A 225 14.57 -6.61 5.28
N HIS A 226 14.39 -7.91 4.98
CA HIS A 226 15.32 -8.66 4.13
C HIS A 226 15.40 -8.07 2.71
N ILE A 227 14.26 -7.86 2.05
CA ILE A 227 14.23 -7.27 0.70
C ILE A 227 14.79 -5.85 0.72
N ASN A 228 14.45 -5.05 1.73
CA ASN A 228 15.01 -3.70 1.89
C ASN A 228 16.54 -3.72 2.05
N SER A 229 17.11 -4.66 2.83
CA SER A 229 18.57 -4.85 2.91
C SER A 229 19.18 -5.22 1.56
N VAL A 230 18.60 -6.20 0.86
CA VAL A 230 19.09 -6.63 -0.47
C VAL A 230 19.03 -5.49 -1.48
N CYS A 231 18.00 -4.63 -1.41
CA CYS A 231 17.92 -3.41 -2.22
C CYS A 231 19.03 -2.42 -1.85
N ARG A 232 19.30 -2.19 -0.55
CA ARG A 232 20.42 -1.35 -0.09
C ARG A 232 21.77 -1.84 -0.61
N ASP A 233 22.04 -3.13 -0.45
CA ASP A 233 23.30 -3.76 -0.86
C ASP A 233 23.51 -3.69 -2.38
N ALA A 234 22.42 -3.69 -3.16
CA ALA A 234 22.42 -3.57 -4.62
C ALA A 234 22.30 -2.12 -5.15
N GLY A 235 22.18 -1.10 -4.30
CA GLY A 235 21.99 0.30 -4.73
C GLY A 235 20.59 0.63 -5.27
N ILE A 236 19.60 -0.21 -4.99
CA ILE A 236 18.24 -0.14 -5.51
C ILE A 236 17.30 0.52 -4.49
N LYS A 237 16.35 1.32 -4.99
CA LYS A 237 15.37 2.03 -4.16
C LYS A 237 14.26 1.06 -3.74
N PHE A 238 13.69 1.25 -2.56
CA PHE A 238 12.68 0.37 -2.00
C PHE A 238 11.45 1.16 -1.52
N VAL A 239 10.26 0.65 -1.80
CA VAL A 239 8.99 1.13 -1.23
C VAL A 239 8.18 -0.07 -0.75
N SER A 240 7.51 0.04 0.40
CA SER A 240 6.52 -0.95 0.84
C SER A 240 5.21 -0.31 1.27
N CYS A 241 4.08 -0.86 0.86
CA CYS A 241 2.74 -0.35 1.15
C CYS A 241 1.71 -1.47 1.34
N ALA A 242 0.64 -1.20 2.09
CA ALA A 242 -0.52 -2.09 2.20
C ALA A 242 -1.76 -1.34 2.69
N VAL A 243 -2.95 -1.90 2.44
CA VAL A 243 -4.26 -1.41 2.92
C VAL A 243 -4.85 -2.40 3.92
N PHE A 244 -5.27 -1.92 5.08
CA PHE A 244 -5.85 -2.68 6.19
C PHE A 244 -7.28 -2.16 6.44
N GLY A 245 -8.22 -2.60 5.59
CA GLY A 245 -9.60 -2.14 5.57
C GLY A 245 -9.70 -0.63 5.33
N THR A 246 -10.08 0.12 6.37
CA THR A 246 -10.17 1.60 6.35
C THR A 246 -8.82 2.32 6.37
N HIS A 247 -7.73 1.65 6.75
CA HIS A 247 -6.40 2.23 6.92
C HIS A 247 -5.46 1.81 5.78
N GLY A 248 -4.34 2.52 5.62
CA GLY A 248 -3.26 2.07 4.73
C GLY A 248 -1.99 2.89 4.89
N TYR A 249 -0.86 2.32 4.49
CA TYR A 249 0.45 2.95 4.67
C TYR A 249 1.33 2.85 3.43
N MET A 250 2.34 3.71 3.39
CA MET A 250 3.51 3.61 2.53
C MET A 250 4.75 3.87 3.38
N PHE A 251 5.84 3.17 3.08
CA PHE A 251 7.20 3.43 3.55
C PHE A 251 8.12 3.53 2.35
N SER A 252 9.06 4.48 2.39
CA SER A 252 10.07 4.72 1.36
C SER A 252 11.48 4.57 1.94
N ASP A 253 12.36 3.88 1.23
CA ASP A 253 13.81 3.91 1.44
C ASP A 253 14.51 4.11 0.10
N LEU A 254 14.87 5.36 -0.17
CA LEU A 254 15.47 5.78 -1.43
C LEU A 254 17.01 5.88 -1.34
N LEU A 255 17.61 5.23 -0.34
CA LEU A 255 19.04 5.27 -0.05
C LEU A 255 19.51 6.70 0.22
N LYS A 256 20.54 7.16 -0.48
CA LYS A 256 20.82 8.58 -0.65
C LYS A 256 20.17 9.05 -1.95
N TYR A 257 19.13 9.86 -1.83
CA TYR A 257 18.30 10.27 -2.96
C TYR A 257 18.65 11.70 -3.41
N ASP A 258 19.36 11.79 -4.54
CA ASP A 258 19.63 13.05 -5.23
C ASP A 258 18.47 13.42 -6.16
N TYR A 259 17.95 14.65 -6.04
CA TYR A 259 16.77 15.10 -6.79
C TYR A 259 16.83 16.58 -7.17
N VAL A 260 15.92 16.99 -8.07
CA VAL A 260 15.76 18.39 -8.48
C VAL A 260 14.49 18.99 -7.86
N GLU A 261 14.67 20.01 -7.02
CA GLU A 261 13.60 20.93 -6.61
C GLU A 261 13.41 21.99 -7.71
N GLU A 262 12.18 22.19 -8.17
CA GLU A 262 11.81 23.24 -9.12
C GLU A 262 10.94 24.30 -8.42
N ARG A 263 11.45 25.54 -8.28
CA ARG A 263 10.70 26.67 -7.69
C ARG A 263 10.46 27.77 -8.71
N ASN A 264 9.21 28.14 -8.92
CA ASN A 264 8.87 29.30 -9.71
C ASN A 264 9.08 30.59 -8.90
N ALA A 265 9.96 31.45 -9.38
CA ALA A 265 10.20 32.79 -8.86
C ALA A 265 9.71 33.83 -9.87
N THR A 266 8.81 34.72 -9.45
CA THR A 266 8.32 35.82 -10.30
C THR A 266 8.98 37.13 -9.89
N SER A 267 9.73 37.74 -10.82
CA SER A 267 10.26 39.11 -10.68
C SER A 267 9.79 39.91 -11.87
N ASP A 268 9.35 41.16 -11.65
CA ASP A 268 9.05 42.11 -12.74
C ASP A 268 8.03 41.61 -13.78
N GLY A 269 7.12 40.73 -13.35
CA GLY A 269 6.12 40.07 -14.21
C GLY A 269 6.61 38.83 -14.96
N VAL A 270 7.91 38.52 -14.92
CA VAL A 270 8.51 37.33 -15.53
C VAL A 270 8.63 36.21 -14.48
N THR A 271 7.98 35.08 -14.74
CA THR A 271 8.14 33.87 -13.93
C THR A 271 9.28 33.02 -14.47
N THR A 272 10.31 32.80 -13.65
CA THR A 272 11.47 31.96 -13.95
C THR A 272 11.47 30.74 -13.05
N THR A 273 11.64 29.54 -13.60
CA THR A 273 11.77 28.30 -12.82
C THR A 273 13.23 28.11 -12.39
N LEU A 274 13.50 28.29 -11.10
CA LEU A 274 14.79 27.97 -10.49
C LEU A 274 14.88 26.46 -10.23
N ARG A 275 15.97 25.82 -10.69
CA ARG A 275 16.24 24.39 -10.48
C ARG A 275 17.38 24.21 -9.49
N THR A 276 17.10 23.59 -8.35
CA THR A 276 18.08 23.33 -7.28
C THR A 276 18.29 21.83 -7.12
N LYS A 277 19.54 21.36 -7.16
CA LYS A 277 19.87 19.97 -6.78
C LYS A 277 19.90 19.85 -5.26
N LYS A 278 19.19 18.87 -4.72
CA LYS A 278 19.21 18.48 -3.30
C LYS A 278 19.59 17.01 -3.18
N SER A 279 19.89 16.61 -1.95
CA SER A 279 20.19 15.22 -1.57
C SER A 279 19.54 14.94 -0.22
N GLN A 280 18.90 13.77 -0.06
CA GLN A 280 18.28 13.33 1.18
C GLN A 280 18.68 11.89 1.48
N ASP A 281 19.28 11.64 2.65
CA ASP A 281 19.56 10.30 3.14
C ASP A 281 18.32 9.71 3.81
N PHE A 282 17.96 8.47 3.46
CA PHE A 282 16.85 7.70 4.03
C PHE A 282 17.35 6.64 5.02
N ALA A 283 16.54 6.35 6.04
CA ALA A 283 16.76 5.24 6.96
C ALA A 283 16.16 3.93 6.43
N SER A 284 16.77 2.78 6.75
CA SER A 284 16.22 1.46 6.42
C SER A 284 14.93 1.18 7.18
N LEU A 285 14.11 0.24 6.69
CA LEU A 285 12.85 -0.16 7.33
C LEU A 285 13.08 -0.68 8.76
N GLU A 286 14.18 -1.41 8.98
CA GLU A 286 14.56 -1.90 10.31
C GLU A 286 14.87 -0.74 11.27
N THR A 287 15.69 0.22 10.85
CA THR A 287 16.02 1.42 11.63
C THR A 287 14.77 2.26 11.90
N ALA A 288 13.90 2.42 10.90
CA ALA A 288 12.65 3.15 11.05
C ALA A 288 11.72 2.46 12.07
N CYS A 289 11.52 1.14 11.96
CA CYS A 289 10.68 0.35 12.87
C CYS A 289 11.23 0.26 14.30
N THR A 290 12.54 0.43 14.49
CA THR A 290 13.20 0.39 15.81
C THR A 290 13.36 1.77 16.46
N THR A 291 12.78 2.83 15.87
CA THR A 291 12.72 4.18 16.45
C THR A 291 12.23 4.13 17.91
N ARG A 292 13.01 4.71 18.83
CA ARG A 292 12.70 4.80 20.26
C ARG A 292 12.09 6.15 20.62
N PHE A 293 11.11 6.17 21.51
CA PHE A 293 10.35 7.39 21.83
C PHE A 293 10.61 7.92 23.26
N ASN A 294 11.54 7.32 24.01
CA ASN A 294 11.93 7.71 25.38
C ASN A 294 12.16 9.21 25.56
N SER A 295 12.88 9.85 24.64
CA SER A 295 13.23 11.28 24.70
C SER A 295 12.17 12.21 24.10
N MET A 296 11.07 11.68 23.56
CA MET A 296 10.09 12.47 22.83
C MET A 296 9.05 13.09 23.77
N ARG A 297 9.04 14.43 23.87
CA ARG A 297 8.04 15.18 24.64
C ARG A 297 6.60 14.81 24.19
N PRO A 298 5.62 14.66 25.10
CA PRO A 298 4.26 14.20 24.76
C PRO A 298 3.58 14.97 23.61
N LYS A 299 3.82 16.28 23.50
CA LYS A 299 3.27 17.13 22.42
C LYS A 299 3.75 16.76 21.00
N PHE A 300 4.89 16.08 20.89
CA PHE A 300 5.41 15.55 19.62
C PHE A 300 4.98 14.09 19.41
N LEU A 301 4.90 13.30 20.49
CA LEU A 301 4.40 11.93 20.43
C LEU A 301 2.93 11.89 19.96
N LYS A 302 2.11 12.88 20.34
CA LYS A 302 0.76 13.12 19.79
C LYS A 302 0.71 13.52 18.31
N ARG A 303 1.84 13.69 17.63
CA ARG A 303 1.96 13.93 16.19
C ARG A 303 2.54 12.72 15.44
N VAL A 304 2.77 11.61 16.13
CA VAL A 304 3.10 10.33 15.51
C VAL A 304 1.77 9.68 15.09
N PRO A 305 1.61 9.24 13.83
CA PRO A 305 0.37 8.61 13.37
C PRO A 305 0.04 7.35 14.19
N PRO A 306 -1.17 7.17 14.73
CA PRO A 306 -1.59 5.93 15.38
C PRO A 306 -1.29 4.67 14.54
N LEU A 307 -1.47 4.73 13.22
CA LEU A 307 -1.20 3.61 12.30
C LEU A 307 0.26 3.16 12.33
N TYR A 308 1.24 4.05 12.53
CA TYR A 308 2.64 3.64 12.70
C TYR A 308 2.80 2.64 13.84
N PHE A 309 2.20 2.92 15.00
CA PHE A 309 2.22 2.01 16.13
C PHE A 309 1.32 0.78 15.91
N ALA A 310 0.22 0.92 15.17
CA ALA A 310 -0.67 -0.19 14.84
C ALA A 310 -0.01 -1.22 13.89
N LEU A 311 0.79 -0.78 12.92
CA LEU A 311 1.66 -1.62 12.09
C LEU A 311 2.65 -2.42 12.97
N GLN A 312 3.27 -1.75 13.95
CA GLN A 312 4.16 -2.40 14.91
C GLN A 312 3.46 -3.50 15.73
N LEU A 313 2.17 -3.36 16.03
CA LEU A 313 1.39 -4.44 16.67
C LEU A 313 1.01 -5.54 15.69
N MET A 314 0.59 -5.21 14.45
CA MET A 314 0.21 -6.22 13.45
C MET A 314 1.38 -7.14 13.08
N TRP A 315 2.58 -6.61 12.86
CA TRP A 315 3.78 -7.42 12.59
C TRP A 315 4.22 -8.28 13.79
N ARG A 316 3.95 -7.83 15.03
CA ARG A 316 4.19 -8.64 16.25
C ARG A 316 3.18 -9.76 16.39
N PHE A 317 1.91 -9.50 16.07
CA PHE A 317 0.86 -10.51 16.01
C PHE A 317 1.17 -11.56 14.94
N GLU A 318 1.47 -11.12 13.71
CA GLU A 318 1.81 -11.99 12.57
C GLU A 318 2.99 -12.91 12.89
N LYS A 319 4.07 -12.36 13.47
CA LYS A 319 5.25 -13.13 13.90
C LYS A 319 4.96 -14.17 14.98
N LYS A 320 3.92 -13.97 15.81
CA LYS A 320 3.57 -14.86 16.93
C LYS A 320 2.52 -15.91 16.55
N GLU A 321 1.54 -15.53 15.72
CA GLU A 321 0.35 -16.32 15.40
C GLU A 321 0.42 -16.95 13.99
N GLY A 322 1.44 -16.61 13.19
CA GLY A 322 1.65 -17.13 11.83
C GLY A 322 0.67 -16.59 10.78
N ARG A 323 -0.14 -15.59 11.13
CA ARG A 323 -1.16 -14.96 10.28
C ARG A 323 -1.47 -13.54 10.75
N LEU A 324 -2.08 -12.74 9.88
CA LEU A 324 -2.75 -11.51 10.31
C LEU A 324 -4.01 -11.79 11.16
N PRO A 325 -4.50 -10.79 11.91
CA PRO A 325 -5.84 -10.81 12.48
C PRO A 325 -6.92 -11.01 11.40
N SER A 326 -8.02 -11.68 11.74
CA SER A 326 -9.10 -11.97 10.79
C SER A 326 -10.47 -11.52 11.29
N ALA A 327 -11.34 -11.11 10.36
CA ALA A 327 -12.73 -10.74 10.66
C ALA A 327 -13.55 -11.85 11.34
N ALA A 328 -13.15 -13.13 11.23
CA ALA A 328 -13.80 -14.25 11.90
C ALA A 328 -13.36 -14.41 13.36
N THR A 329 -12.09 -14.12 13.66
CA THR A 329 -11.44 -14.30 14.98
C THR A 329 -11.18 -12.98 15.70
N PHE A 330 -11.72 -11.86 15.21
CA PHE A 330 -11.27 -10.50 15.54
C PHE A 330 -11.32 -10.13 17.04
N LYS A 331 -12.18 -10.78 17.83
CA LYS A 331 -12.27 -10.54 19.29
C LYS A 331 -11.05 -11.11 20.01
N GLU A 332 -10.81 -12.40 19.85
CA GLU A 332 -9.63 -13.10 20.40
C GLU A 332 -8.32 -12.50 19.86
N ASP A 333 -8.30 -12.14 18.57
CA ASP A 333 -7.16 -11.48 17.96
C ASP A 333 -6.90 -10.10 18.57
N ALA A 334 -7.95 -9.30 18.81
CA ALA A 334 -7.84 -7.99 19.46
C ALA A 334 -7.41 -8.08 20.93
N GLU A 335 -7.87 -9.09 21.67
CA GLU A 335 -7.43 -9.35 23.05
C GLU A 335 -5.93 -9.68 23.09
N LYS A 336 -5.46 -10.58 22.23
CA LYS A 336 -4.03 -10.88 22.04
C LYS A 336 -3.22 -9.63 21.65
N MET A 337 -3.72 -8.82 20.72
CA MET A 337 -3.07 -7.56 20.33
C MET A 337 -3.04 -6.53 21.46
N CYS A 338 -4.04 -6.50 22.35
CA CYS A 338 -4.01 -5.64 23.55
C CYS A 338 -2.93 -6.07 24.54
N SER A 339 -2.73 -7.38 24.77
CA SER A 339 -1.59 -7.85 25.58
C SER A 339 -0.24 -7.47 24.94
N MET A 340 -0.10 -7.66 23.63
CA MET A 340 1.12 -7.27 22.89
C MET A 340 1.35 -5.75 22.89
N ARG A 341 0.29 -4.93 22.95
CA ARG A 341 0.41 -3.47 23.13
C ARG A 341 1.11 -3.13 24.43
N ASP A 342 0.75 -3.77 25.54
CA ASP A 342 1.26 -3.38 26.86
C ASP A 342 2.75 -3.75 27.03
N GLU A 343 3.15 -4.89 26.46
CA GLU A 343 4.57 -5.26 26.25
C GLU A 343 5.30 -4.25 25.33
N TYR A 344 4.67 -3.86 24.22
CA TYR A 344 5.24 -2.94 23.23
C TYR A 344 5.43 -1.52 23.76
N ILE A 345 4.45 -0.97 24.48
CA ILE A 345 4.52 0.35 25.13
C ILE A 345 5.65 0.37 26.17
N THR A 346 5.79 -0.71 26.94
CA THR A 346 6.84 -0.85 27.96
C THR A 346 8.24 -0.90 27.34
N SER A 347 8.42 -1.61 26.23
CA SER A 347 9.72 -1.77 25.54
C SER A 347 10.12 -0.60 24.63
N THR A 348 9.15 0.14 24.07
CA THR A 348 9.38 1.26 23.13
C THR A 348 9.73 2.56 23.84
N GLY A 349 9.25 2.73 25.08
CA GLY A 349 9.47 3.91 25.91
C GLY A 349 8.77 5.18 25.42
N GLY A 350 8.82 6.22 26.26
CA GLY A 350 8.13 7.50 26.03
C GLY A 350 6.98 7.71 27.00
N ASP A 351 6.06 8.63 26.69
CA ASP A 351 4.91 8.92 27.54
C ASP A 351 3.82 7.84 27.40
N VAL A 352 3.84 6.89 28.33
CA VAL A 352 2.89 5.77 28.45
C VAL A 352 1.43 6.23 28.39
N LYS A 353 1.10 7.41 28.92
CA LYS A 353 -0.25 7.98 28.88
C LYS A 353 -0.67 8.37 27.45
N THR A 354 0.22 8.99 26.68
CA THR A 354 -0.01 9.30 25.27
C THR A 354 -0.05 8.04 24.42
N LEU A 355 0.85 7.07 24.62
CA LEU A 355 0.87 5.82 23.85
C LEU A 355 -0.43 5.02 24.02
N ASN A 356 -0.95 4.90 25.25
CA ASN A 356 -2.25 4.25 25.50
C ASN A 356 -3.44 5.01 24.87
N ALA A 357 -3.34 6.33 24.72
CA ALA A 357 -4.36 7.13 24.05
C ALA A 357 -4.33 6.98 22.52
N LEU A 358 -3.18 6.62 21.93
CA LEU A 358 -3.05 6.30 20.50
C LEU A 358 -3.47 4.85 20.21
N LEU A 359 -3.21 3.91 21.13
CA LEU A 359 -3.47 2.47 20.98
C LEU A 359 -4.62 1.98 21.86
N THR A 360 -5.78 2.62 21.75
CA THR A 360 -6.97 2.24 22.54
C THR A 360 -7.44 0.81 22.18
N PRO A 361 -8.05 0.06 23.14
CA PRO A 361 -8.61 -1.26 22.84
C PRO A 361 -9.66 -1.25 21.70
N ALA A 362 -10.43 -0.17 21.57
CA ALA A 362 -11.39 0.01 20.49
C ALA A 362 -10.72 0.14 19.12
N ALA A 363 -9.64 0.93 19.02
CA ALA A 363 -8.85 1.05 17.78
C ALA A 363 -8.18 -0.27 17.41
N ILE A 364 -7.62 -0.99 18.38
CA ILE A 364 -7.04 -2.33 18.18
C ILE A 364 -8.11 -3.33 17.71
N SER A 365 -9.33 -3.30 18.27
CA SER A 365 -10.41 -4.19 17.84
C SER A 365 -10.94 -3.87 16.43
N ALA A 366 -11.04 -2.59 16.08
CA ALA A 366 -11.37 -2.18 14.71
C ALA A 366 -10.30 -2.66 13.70
N LEU A 367 -9.02 -2.46 14.03
CA LEU A 367 -7.90 -2.93 13.20
C LEU A 367 -7.87 -4.46 13.08
N ALA A 368 -8.05 -5.20 14.17
CA ALA A 368 -8.07 -6.66 14.15
C ALA A 368 -9.20 -7.24 13.28
N ARG A 369 -10.35 -6.55 13.22
CA ARG A 369 -11.49 -6.87 12.34
C ARG A 369 -11.17 -6.60 10.86
N GLU A 370 -10.31 -5.62 10.58
CA GLU A 370 -10.11 -5.06 9.24
C GLU A 370 -8.77 -5.40 8.60
N ALA A 371 -7.79 -5.94 9.34
CA ALA A 371 -6.43 -6.20 8.85
C ALA A 371 -6.39 -7.07 7.58
N SER A 372 -7.22 -8.11 7.51
CA SER A 372 -7.31 -8.97 6.32
C SER A 372 -8.00 -8.31 5.11
N LEU A 373 -8.72 -7.20 5.29
CA LEU A 373 -9.57 -6.59 4.27
C LEU A 373 -8.81 -5.57 3.41
N GLU A 374 -9.28 -5.38 2.19
CA GLU A 374 -8.89 -4.29 1.30
C GLU A 374 -10.17 -3.64 0.77
N LEU A 375 -10.30 -2.33 0.93
CA LEU A 375 -11.45 -1.57 0.44
C LEU A 375 -11.02 -0.79 -0.81
N SER A 376 -11.72 -0.99 -1.93
CA SER A 376 -11.39 -0.32 -3.20
C SER A 376 -11.18 1.21 -3.07
N PRO A 377 -12.01 1.99 -2.35
CA PRO A 377 -11.75 3.43 -2.17
C PRO A 377 -10.42 3.75 -1.46
N VAL A 378 -10.01 2.91 -0.50
CA VAL A 378 -8.74 3.09 0.23
C VAL A 378 -7.56 2.63 -0.63
N CYS A 379 -7.74 1.58 -1.44
CA CYS A 379 -6.78 1.16 -2.46
C CYS A 379 -6.56 2.26 -3.50
N ALA A 380 -7.60 2.96 -3.93
CA ALA A 380 -7.50 4.07 -4.87
C ALA A 380 -6.75 5.28 -4.28
N ILE A 381 -7.04 5.65 -3.03
CA ILE A 381 -6.37 6.77 -2.35
C ILE A 381 -4.89 6.46 -2.08
N VAL A 382 -4.60 5.34 -1.42
CA VAL A 382 -3.23 4.95 -1.06
C VAL A 382 -2.44 4.58 -2.32
N GLY A 383 -3.06 3.87 -3.26
CA GLY A 383 -2.46 3.51 -4.54
C GLY A 383 -2.14 4.73 -5.39
N GLY A 384 -3.01 5.73 -5.45
CA GLY A 384 -2.74 7.00 -6.12
C GLY A 384 -1.51 7.72 -5.57
N ILE A 385 -1.39 7.81 -4.23
CA ILE A 385 -0.26 8.45 -3.55
C ILE A 385 1.04 7.66 -3.78
N VAL A 386 1.02 6.33 -3.58
CA VAL A 386 2.17 5.46 -3.87
C VAL A 386 2.59 5.56 -5.33
N SER A 387 1.65 5.67 -6.27
CA SER A 387 1.95 5.81 -7.70
C SER A 387 2.62 7.14 -8.01
N GLN A 388 2.13 8.25 -7.47
CA GLN A 388 2.75 9.55 -7.67
C GLN A 388 4.18 9.55 -7.16
N GLU A 389 4.43 8.95 -5.98
CA GLU A 389 5.78 8.81 -5.44
C GLU A 389 6.66 7.87 -6.27
N VAL A 390 6.17 6.71 -6.72
CA VAL A 390 6.89 5.82 -7.66
C VAL A 390 7.36 6.61 -8.88
N LEU A 391 6.49 7.44 -9.46
CA LEU A 391 6.78 8.23 -10.64
C LEU A 391 7.71 9.42 -10.35
N ASN A 392 7.59 10.07 -9.18
CA ASN A 392 8.55 11.06 -8.69
C ASN A 392 9.96 10.44 -8.57
N ILE A 393 10.04 9.24 -7.97
CA ILE A 393 11.26 8.46 -7.77
C ILE A 393 11.93 8.09 -9.11
N VAL A 394 11.19 7.48 -10.06
CA VAL A 394 11.78 7.07 -11.35
C VAL A 394 12.04 8.24 -12.30
N SER A 395 11.42 9.42 -12.07
CA SER A 395 11.72 10.65 -12.81
C SER A 395 12.77 11.55 -12.14
N ALA A 396 13.33 11.16 -10.98
CA ALA A 396 14.32 11.91 -10.20
C ALA A 396 13.85 13.34 -9.77
N LYS A 397 12.55 13.47 -9.47
CA LYS A 397 11.94 14.68 -8.90
C LYS A 397 11.96 14.65 -7.37
N GLU A 398 11.66 15.79 -6.75
CA GLU A 398 11.34 15.87 -5.32
C GLU A 398 10.21 14.89 -4.96
N VAL A 399 10.28 14.31 -3.76
CA VAL A 399 9.37 13.28 -3.23
C VAL A 399 8.74 13.79 -1.95
N ASP A 400 7.44 13.57 -1.77
CA ASP A 400 6.70 14.10 -0.62
C ASP A 400 6.85 13.20 0.63
N VAL A 401 7.02 11.89 0.45
CA VAL A 401 6.96 10.88 1.52
C VAL A 401 8.36 10.57 2.07
N TYR A 402 8.83 11.44 2.97
CA TYR A 402 9.99 11.18 3.83
C TYR A 402 9.57 10.86 5.27
N ASN A 403 9.55 9.60 5.73
CA ASN A 403 9.71 8.34 4.98
C ASN A 403 8.57 7.34 5.20
N PHE A 404 7.60 7.66 6.07
CA PHE A 404 6.31 6.98 6.16
C PHE A 404 5.17 7.93 5.77
N PHE A 405 4.15 7.38 5.11
CA PHE A 405 2.82 7.96 4.95
C PHE A 405 1.79 7.02 5.59
N CYS A 406 0.83 7.57 6.33
CA CYS A 406 -0.22 6.83 7.04
C CYS A 406 -1.60 7.42 6.72
N PHE A 407 -2.55 6.59 6.29
CA PHE A 407 -3.93 6.94 5.95
C PHE A 407 -4.92 6.19 6.85
N GLY A 408 -6.06 6.82 7.17
CA GLY A 408 -7.11 6.29 8.06
C GLY A 408 -7.11 6.93 9.46
N ASP A 409 -5.95 7.39 9.94
CA ASP A 409 -5.78 8.03 11.26
C ASP A 409 -6.53 9.37 11.42
N SER A 410 -6.94 10.00 10.31
CA SER A 410 -7.68 11.28 10.31
C SER A 410 -8.47 11.47 9.01
N VAL A 411 -9.08 12.65 8.83
CA VAL A 411 -9.77 13.06 7.58
C VAL A 411 -8.82 13.13 6.38
N GLY A 412 -7.50 13.12 6.60
CA GLY A 412 -6.48 12.97 5.57
C GLY A 412 -5.34 12.06 6.03
N GLY A 413 -4.38 11.82 5.12
CA GLY A 413 -3.14 11.10 5.44
C GLY A 413 -2.10 11.99 6.14
N VAL A 414 -1.17 11.36 6.85
CA VAL A 414 -0.10 12.01 7.61
C VAL A 414 1.26 11.46 7.17
N ILE A 415 2.17 12.35 6.78
CA ILE A 415 3.56 12.02 6.44
C ILE A 415 4.45 12.22 7.66
N LYS A 416 5.39 11.30 7.91
CA LYS A 416 6.31 11.38 9.05
C LYS A 416 7.62 10.62 8.80
N ALA A 417 8.74 11.26 9.15
CA ALA A 417 10.06 10.63 9.19
C ALA A 417 10.29 9.81 10.48
N PHE A 418 10.89 8.62 10.31
CA PHE A 418 11.32 7.67 11.34
C PHE A 418 12.69 7.07 11.00
N GLY A 419 13.44 6.65 12.03
CA GLY A 419 14.79 6.06 11.88
C GLY A 419 15.94 7.07 11.90
N GLU A 420 15.66 8.36 12.07
CA GLU A 420 16.70 9.39 12.31
C GLU A 420 17.25 9.35 13.75
N SER A 421 18.49 9.81 13.90
CA SER A 421 19.05 10.17 15.21
C SER A 421 18.32 11.41 15.77
N PRO A 422 18.10 11.53 17.10
CA PRO A 422 17.44 12.70 17.69
C PRO A 422 18.08 14.06 17.36
N ASP A 423 19.36 14.09 16.99
CA ASP A 423 20.13 15.33 16.76
C ASP A 423 19.88 15.94 15.37
N THR A 424 19.56 15.14 14.34
CA THR A 424 19.19 15.68 13.00
C THR A 424 17.77 16.24 12.97
N ALA A 425 16.87 15.71 13.81
CA ALA A 425 15.49 16.18 13.95
C ALA A 425 15.35 17.64 14.45
N VAL A 426 16.46 18.31 14.80
CA VAL A 426 16.50 19.72 15.22
C VAL A 426 16.72 20.67 14.03
N SER A 427 17.50 20.29 13.01
CA SER A 427 17.81 21.16 11.86
C SER A 427 16.66 21.25 10.85
N GLY A 428 15.82 20.22 10.73
CA GLY A 428 14.63 20.23 9.87
C GLY A 428 13.43 21.05 10.41
N ALA A 429 13.54 21.65 11.61
CA ALA A 429 12.39 22.19 12.35
C ALA A 429 12.37 23.71 12.55
N VAL A 430 13.39 24.45 12.08
CA VAL A 430 13.51 25.91 12.27
C VAL A 430 14.11 26.56 11.01
N GLY A 431 13.27 27.08 10.10
CA GLY A 431 13.80 27.77 8.91
C GLY A 431 12.82 28.21 7.82
N SER A 432 11.58 27.71 7.77
CA SER A 432 10.61 28.04 6.71
C SER A 432 9.45 28.92 7.18
N SER A 433 9.71 30.21 7.40
CA SER A 433 8.65 31.23 7.45
C SER A 433 8.13 31.59 6.06
N SER A 434 7.76 30.58 5.27
CA SER A 434 7.01 30.72 4.03
C SER A 434 5.53 30.64 4.35
N SER A 435 4.76 31.65 3.95
CA SER A 435 3.29 31.59 3.95
C SER A 435 2.82 30.32 3.25
N ALA A 436 1.99 29.51 3.91
CA ALA A 436 1.38 28.36 3.26
C ALA A 436 0.56 28.83 2.05
N PRO A 437 0.80 28.32 0.83
CA PRO A 437 -0.16 28.47 -0.24
C PRO A 437 -1.44 27.73 0.19
N THR A 438 -2.56 28.44 0.29
CA THR A 438 -3.86 27.83 0.59
C THR A 438 -4.43 27.14 -0.64
N SER A 439 -3.69 26.18 -1.19
CA SER A 439 -4.16 25.22 -2.19
C SER A 439 -4.78 24.03 -1.47
N SER A 440 -5.97 24.21 -0.91
CA SER A 440 -6.77 23.11 -0.39
C SER A 440 -7.19 22.19 -1.53
N ALA A 441 -6.42 21.13 -1.77
CA ALA A 441 -6.81 20.01 -2.62
C ALA A 441 -7.90 19.17 -1.91
N SER A 442 -9.02 19.82 -1.60
CA SER A 442 -10.20 19.17 -1.04
C SER A 442 -10.80 18.24 -2.10
N VAL A 443 -10.68 16.94 -1.88
CA VAL A 443 -11.41 15.93 -2.66
C VAL A 443 -12.91 16.20 -2.45
N ALA A 444 -13.55 16.78 -3.47
CA ALA A 444 -14.94 17.20 -3.38
C ALA A 444 -15.85 15.96 -3.36
N ALA A 445 -16.43 15.65 -2.19
CA ALA A 445 -17.44 14.62 -2.08
C ALA A 445 -18.68 15.03 -2.89
N ILE A 446 -19.05 14.24 -3.90
CA ILE A 446 -20.27 14.45 -4.69
C ILE A 446 -21.47 13.97 -3.87
N THR A 447 -21.87 14.77 -2.89
CA THR A 447 -23.12 14.58 -2.14
C THR A 447 -24.25 15.33 -2.83
N GLY A 448 -24.86 14.70 -3.83
CA GLY A 448 -26.07 15.23 -4.47
C GLY A 448 -27.21 15.28 -3.46
N LYS A 449 -27.57 16.48 -2.98
CA LYS A 449 -28.85 16.70 -2.30
C LYS A 449 -29.96 16.74 -3.34
N VAL A 450 -30.97 15.89 -3.17
CA VAL A 450 -32.30 16.12 -3.74
C VAL A 450 -32.96 17.25 -2.94
N ASP A 451 -33.56 18.21 -3.62
CA ASP A 451 -34.26 19.35 -2.99
C ASP A 451 -35.77 19.24 -3.26
N GLU A 452 -36.54 18.85 -2.25
CA GLU A 452 -38.00 18.73 -2.30
C GLU A 452 -38.68 20.10 -2.14
N SER A 453 -38.54 21.00 -3.13
CA SER A 453 -39.11 22.36 -3.01
C SER A 453 -39.57 23.04 -4.31
N VAL A 454 -40.08 22.30 -5.30
CA VAL A 454 -40.86 22.89 -6.41
C VAL A 454 -42.22 22.21 -6.57
N VAL A 455 -43.28 22.93 -6.21
CA VAL A 455 -44.67 22.66 -6.60
C VAL A 455 -45.13 23.80 -7.49
N LEU A 456 -45.41 23.51 -8.76
CA LEU A 456 -46.20 24.33 -9.68
C LEU A 456 -47.00 23.39 -10.59
N ASP A 457 -48.29 23.69 -10.70
CA ASP A 457 -49.40 23.05 -11.45
C ASP A 457 -49.08 22.02 -12.56
#